data_AF-A0A7L3FIA3-F1
#
_entry.id   AF-A0A7L3FIA3-F1
#
_cell.length_a   1.000
_cell.length_b   1.000
_cell.length_c   1.000
_cell.angle_alpha   90.00
_cell.angle_beta   90.00
_cell.angle_gamma   90.00
#
_symmetry.space_group_name_H-M   'P 1'
#
loop_
_entity.id
_entity.type
_entity.pdbx_description
1 polymer ?
#
loop_
_entity_poly.entity_id
_entity_poly.type
_entity_poly.pdbx_seq_one_letter_code
_entity_poly.pdbx_strand_id
1 'polypeptide(L)'
;RRWVLQQLVQENSLPALVTKGNLGGAPLERIHPLVQEEMNVCSEAAGRYPSNYNAWSHRIWVLQHLGNLNVKILLDELSSTKYWVSMHVSDHSGFHYRQFLLKSLTGRTVTDSSVLVLNQTVNEPNHSLQQEEESAGAEAACAEEQSVDLASYLEEELELCTELIEAYPGHETLWCHSDETLNNSHHSPATSHLAQAMDVDGLNESSSKQGYTQETKRLKRAPMQDSLGPEMEYRFIDKVLSTCRDADQARFATAYRKWLVTFLG
;
A
#
# COMPACT_ATOMS: atom_id res chain seq x y z
N ARG A 1 -8.75 -5.65 -24.64
CA ARG A 1 -9.63 -5.26 -23.50
C ARG A 1 -9.33 -3.84 -23.01
N ARG A 2 -8.14 -3.54 -22.48
CA ARG A 2 -7.72 -2.19 -22.04
C ARG A 2 -8.09 -1.06 -23.01
N TRP A 3 -7.75 -1.20 -24.29
CA TRP A 3 -8.10 -0.21 -25.33
C TRP A 3 -9.61 0.06 -25.42
N VAL A 4 -10.45 -1.00 -25.40
CA VAL A 4 -11.92 -0.86 -25.46
C VAL A 4 -12.44 -0.12 -24.22
N LEU A 5 -11.94 -0.47 -23.04
CA LEU A 5 -12.32 0.21 -21.79
C LEU A 5 -11.94 1.69 -21.80
N GLN A 6 -10.76 2.04 -22.35
CA GLN A 6 -10.34 3.43 -22.51
C GLN A 6 -11.30 4.21 -23.41
N GLN A 7 -11.70 3.62 -24.54
CA GLN A 7 -12.67 4.26 -25.44
C GLN A 7 -14.02 4.47 -24.75
N LEU A 8 -14.53 3.47 -24.03
CA LEU A 8 -15.77 3.59 -23.26
C LEU A 8 -15.71 4.70 -22.21
N VAL A 9 -14.61 4.82 -21.48
CA VAL A 9 -14.44 5.90 -20.49
C VAL A 9 -14.38 7.27 -21.16
N GLN A 10 -13.68 7.40 -22.29
CA GLN A 10 -13.61 8.65 -23.06
C GLN A 10 -14.99 9.07 -23.60
N GLU A 11 -15.75 8.14 -24.17
CA GLU A 11 -17.11 8.40 -24.69
C GLU A 11 -18.08 8.84 -23.59
N ASN A 12 -17.99 8.25 -22.39
CA ASN A 12 -18.84 8.63 -21.25
C ASN A 12 -18.40 9.92 -20.55
N SER A 13 -17.19 10.43 -20.84
CA SER A 13 -16.65 11.67 -20.25
C SER A 13 -16.96 12.92 -21.09
N LEU A 14 -17.43 12.76 -22.33
CA LEU A 14 -17.81 13.89 -23.18
C LEU A 14 -19.13 14.49 -22.68
N PRO A 15 -19.24 15.83 -22.54
CA PRO A 15 -20.48 16.47 -22.13
C PRO A 15 -21.56 16.15 -23.17
N ALA A 16 -22.60 15.45 -22.74
CA ALA A 16 -23.74 15.12 -23.58
C ALA A 16 -24.29 16.42 -24.18
N LEU A 17 -24.06 16.62 -25.47
CA LEU A 17 -24.66 17.71 -26.23
C LEU A 17 -26.18 17.51 -26.17
N VAL A 18 -26.83 18.36 -25.36
CA VAL A 18 -28.26 18.61 -25.23
C VAL A 18 -29.12 17.65 -26.06
N THR A 19 -29.62 16.58 -25.44
CA THR A 19 -30.85 15.94 -25.89
C THR A 19 -31.79 15.82 -24.71
N LYS A 20 -32.90 16.56 -24.85
CA LYS A 20 -33.93 16.80 -23.86
C LYS A 20 -34.62 15.47 -23.50
N GLY A 21 -34.59 15.12 -22.21
CA GLY A 21 -35.52 14.18 -21.59
C GLY A 21 -35.12 12.71 -21.59
N ASN A 22 -34.25 12.33 -20.66
CA ASN A 22 -34.51 11.20 -19.76
C ASN A 22 -33.47 11.15 -18.64
N LEU A 23 -33.93 10.82 -17.43
CA LEU A 23 -33.16 10.70 -16.19
C LEU A 23 -32.00 9.70 -16.36
N GLY A 24 -30.82 10.20 -16.69
CA GLY A 24 -29.58 9.42 -16.69
C GLY A 24 -28.74 9.81 -15.49
N GLY A 25 -28.75 8.95 -14.46
CA GLY A 25 -27.76 9.00 -13.38
C GLY A 25 -26.34 9.07 -13.95
N ALA A 26 -25.50 9.84 -13.29
CA ALA A 26 -24.23 10.37 -13.78
C ALA A 26 -23.22 9.31 -14.30
N PRO A 27 -22.22 9.71 -15.12
CA PRO A 27 -21.13 8.82 -15.59
C PRO A 27 -20.43 8.01 -14.48
N LEU A 28 -20.41 8.52 -13.24
CA LEU A 28 -19.81 7.84 -12.08
C LEU A 28 -20.54 6.55 -11.66
N GLU A 29 -21.87 6.48 -11.81
CA GLU A 29 -22.65 5.31 -11.38
C GLU A 29 -22.37 4.07 -12.23
N ARG A 30 -21.88 4.24 -13.48
CA ARG A 30 -21.54 3.13 -14.38
C ARG A 30 -20.14 2.58 -14.18
N ILE A 31 -19.24 3.35 -13.55
CA ILE A 31 -17.84 2.96 -13.39
C ILE A 31 -17.69 1.82 -12.38
N HIS A 32 -18.42 1.88 -11.26
CA HIS A 32 -18.32 0.85 -10.22
C HIS A 32 -18.77 -0.55 -10.70
N PRO A 33 -19.93 -0.72 -11.38
CA PRO A 33 -20.30 -2.00 -11.97
C PRO A 33 -19.30 -2.50 -13.02
N LEU A 34 -18.73 -1.58 -13.82
CA LEU A 34 -17.72 -1.93 -14.82
C LEU A 34 -16.44 -2.45 -14.16
N VAL A 35 -15.94 -1.78 -13.12
CA VAL A 35 -14.78 -2.26 -12.34
C VAL A 35 -15.07 -3.66 -11.78
N GLN A 36 -16.24 -3.88 -11.19
CA GLN A 36 -16.61 -5.18 -10.63
C GLN A 36 -16.62 -6.29 -11.69
N GLU A 37 -17.18 -6.01 -12.87
CA GLU A 37 -17.20 -6.97 -13.99
C GLU A 37 -15.78 -7.31 -14.45
N GLU A 38 -14.89 -6.31 -14.54
CA GLU A 38 -13.48 -6.55 -14.87
C GLU A 38 -12.78 -7.41 -13.81
N MET A 39 -13.07 -7.21 -12.51
CA MET A 39 -12.51 -8.04 -11.44
C MET A 39 -12.97 -9.49 -11.54
N ASN A 40 -14.23 -9.72 -11.91
CA ASN A 40 -14.78 -11.06 -12.11
C ASN A 40 -14.07 -11.78 -13.27
N VAL A 41 -13.93 -11.11 -14.42
CA VAL A 41 -13.20 -11.65 -15.59
C VAL A 41 -11.74 -11.96 -15.26
N CYS A 42 -11.07 -11.09 -14.50
CA CYS A 42 -9.69 -11.33 -14.09
C CYS A 42 -9.57 -12.53 -13.14
N SER A 43 -10.49 -12.68 -12.18
CA SER A 43 -10.52 -13.82 -11.25
C SER A 43 -10.73 -15.13 -12.00
N GLU A 44 -11.66 -15.12 -12.94
CA GLU A 44 -11.89 -16.24 -13.85
C GLU A 44 -10.68 -16.61 -14.70
N ALA A 45 -9.94 -15.62 -15.21
CA ALA A 45 -8.74 -15.85 -16.01
C ALA A 45 -7.56 -16.34 -15.16
N ALA A 46 -7.41 -15.85 -13.93
CA ALA A 46 -6.41 -16.30 -12.98
C ALA A 46 -6.65 -17.75 -12.55
N GLY A 47 -7.91 -18.19 -12.42
CA GLY A 47 -8.25 -19.56 -12.02
C GLY A 47 -7.96 -20.61 -13.08
N ARG A 48 -7.76 -20.21 -14.35
CA ARG A 48 -7.49 -21.11 -15.47
C ARG A 48 -6.00 -21.34 -15.72
N TYR A 49 -5.13 -20.47 -15.22
CA TYR A 49 -3.69 -20.54 -15.44
C TYR A 49 -2.93 -20.12 -14.17
N PRO A 50 -2.04 -20.97 -13.62
CA PRO A 50 -1.22 -20.62 -12.47
C PRO A 50 -0.43 -19.34 -12.72
N SER A 51 -0.41 -18.43 -11.74
CA SER A 51 0.36 -17.18 -11.80
C SER A 51 0.10 -16.36 -13.07
N ASN A 52 -1.17 -16.21 -13.46
CA ASN A 52 -1.56 -15.47 -14.67
C ASN A 52 -1.28 -13.96 -14.53
N TYR A 53 -0.05 -13.57 -14.85
CA TYR A 53 0.42 -12.18 -14.81
C TYR A 53 -0.46 -11.23 -15.63
N ASN A 54 -1.00 -11.67 -16.77
CA ASN A 54 -1.84 -10.83 -17.62
C ASN A 54 -3.17 -10.47 -16.95
N ALA A 55 -3.79 -11.42 -16.22
CA ALA A 55 -5.01 -11.17 -15.48
C ALA A 55 -4.76 -10.18 -14.33
N TRP A 56 -3.73 -10.45 -13.51
CA TRP A 56 -3.40 -9.61 -12.36
C TRP A 56 -2.92 -8.21 -12.76
N SER A 57 -2.05 -8.09 -13.77
CA SER A 57 -1.62 -6.78 -14.29
C SER A 57 -2.78 -6.01 -14.93
N HIS A 58 -3.77 -6.70 -15.51
CA HIS A 58 -4.99 -6.04 -15.98
C HIS A 58 -5.84 -5.50 -14.83
N ARG A 59 -5.96 -6.27 -13.74
CA ARG A 59 -6.65 -5.86 -12.50
C ARG A 59 -6.06 -4.57 -11.92
N ILE A 60 -4.72 -4.48 -11.83
CA ILE A 60 -3.99 -3.25 -11.48
C ILE A 60 -4.37 -2.09 -12.41
N TRP A 61 -4.33 -2.34 -13.72
CA TRP A 61 -4.64 -1.32 -14.71
C TRP A 61 -6.07 -0.78 -14.55
N VAL A 62 -7.04 -1.65 -14.26
CA VAL A 62 -8.44 -1.27 -14.00
C VAL A 62 -8.54 -0.38 -12.76
N LEU A 63 -7.87 -0.74 -11.66
CA LEU A 63 -7.85 0.10 -10.45
C LEU A 63 -7.24 1.48 -10.70
N GLN A 64 -6.18 1.56 -11.50
CA GLN A 64 -5.50 2.82 -11.82
C GLN A 64 -6.33 3.74 -12.74
N HIS A 65 -7.02 3.18 -13.73
CA HIS A 65 -7.62 3.98 -14.83
C HIS A 65 -9.13 4.07 -14.77
N LEU A 66 -9.81 3.11 -14.13
CA LEU A 66 -11.26 3.11 -13.96
C LEU A 66 -11.64 3.34 -12.50
N GLY A 67 -10.96 2.65 -11.58
CA GLY A 67 -11.22 2.76 -10.14
C GLY A 67 -10.64 4.02 -9.48
N ASN A 68 -9.80 4.78 -10.19
CA ASN A 68 -9.07 5.95 -9.67
C ASN A 68 -8.37 5.71 -8.32
N LEU A 69 -7.93 4.47 -8.08
CA LEU A 69 -7.38 4.01 -6.81
C LEU A 69 -8.28 4.36 -5.60
N ASN A 70 -9.61 4.35 -5.78
CA ASN A 70 -10.56 4.66 -4.72
C ASN A 70 -10.34 3.73 -3.51
N VAL A 71 -10.19 4.33 -2.32
CA VAL A 71 -9.84 3.62 -1.09
C VAL A 71 -10.82 2.50 -0.77
N LYS A 72 -12.13 2.73 -0.92
CA LYS A 72 -13.14 1.69 -0.69
C LYS A 72 -12.94 0.50 -1.63
N ILE A 73 -12.68 0.75 -2.92
CA ILE A 73 -12.44 -0.31 -3.90
C ILE A 73 -11.14 -1.07 -3.56
N LEU A 74 -10.08 -0.37 -3.14
CA LEU A 74 -8.82 -1.01 -2.74
C LEU A 74 -9.00 -1.92 -1.52
N LEU A 75 -9.77 -1.47 -0.51
CA LEU A 75 -10.09 -2.26 0.68
C LEU A 75 -10.96 -3.48 0.33
N ASP A 76 -12.01 -3.29 -0.48
CA ASP A 76 -12.87 -4.38 -0.95
C ASP A 76 -12.06 -5.43 -1.74
N GLU A 77 -11.08 -4.99 -2.53
CA GLU A 77 -10.16 -5.87 -3.28
C GLU A 77 -9.17 -6.59 -2.36
N LEU A 78 -8.65 -5.93 -1.33
CA LEU A 78 -7.75 -6.55 -0.35
C LEU A 78 -8.49 -7.64 0.43
N SER A 79 -9.73 -7.37 0.85
CA SER A 79 -10.58 -8.36 1.52
C SER A 79 -10.96 -9.52 0.60
N SER A 80 -11.44 -9.25 -0.63
CA SER A 80 -11.92 -10.29 -1.54
C SER A 80 -10.82 -11.19 -2.08
N THR A 81 -9.58 -10.69 -2.22
CA THR A 81 -8.45 -11.49 -2.69
C THR A 81 -7.73 -12.28 -1.59
N LYS A 82 -8.10 -12.10 -0.31
CA LYS A 82 -7.50 -12.84 0.82
C LYS A 82 -7.72 -14.34 0.66
N TYR A 83 -8.96 -14.74 0.40
CA TYR A 83 -9.30 -16.15 0.16
C TYR A 83 -8.56 -16.74 -1.06
N TRP A 84 -8.36 -15.93 -2.11
CA TRP A 84 -7.67 -16.39 -3.31
C TRP A 84 -6.25 -16.84 -2.97
N VAL A 85 -5.47 -15.98 -2.30
CA VAL A 85 -4.06 -16.29 -1.99
C VAL A 85 -3.92 -17.40 -0.96
N SER A 86 -4.89 -17.55 -0.05
CA SER A 86 -4.94 -18.70 0.86
C SER A 86 -5.13 -20.04 0.13
N MET A 87 -5.80 -20.05 -1.02
CA MET A 87 -6.00 -21.24 -1.87
C MET A 87 -4.89 -21.44 -2.92
N HIS A 88 -4.16 -20.37 -3.27
CA HIS A 88 -3.16 -20.36 -4.33
C HIS A 88 -1.81 -19.84 -3.80
N VAL A 89 -1.24 -20.53 -2.82
CA VAL A 89 -0.05 -20.10 -2.08
C VAL A 89 1.23 -19.94 -2.93
N SER A 90 1.24 -20.45 -4.15
CA SER A 90 2.35 -20.28 -5.12
C SER A 90 2.08 -19.19 -6.18
N ASP A 91 0.95 -18.47 -6.09
CA ASP A 91 0.60 -17.43 -7.06
C ASP A 91 1.35 -16.12 -6.78
N HIS A 92 2.58 -16.03 -7.30
CA HIS A 92 3.38 -14.81 -7.20
C HIS A 92 2.66 -13.56 -7.74
N SER A 93 1.86 -13.71 -8.79
CA SER A 93 1.14 -12.57 -9.38
C SER A 93 -0.01 -12.09 -8.49
N GLY A 94 -0.69 -13.01 -7.83
CA GLY A 94 -1.73 -12.72 -6.83
C GLY A 94 -1.17 -12.01 -5.59
N PHE A 95 -0.05 -12.50 -5.04
CA PHE A 95 0.62 -11.82 -3.92
C PHE A 95 1.18 -10.45 -4.32
N HIS A 96 1.73 -10.31 -5.52
CA HIS A 96 2.16 -9.02 -6.05
C HIS A 96 0.99 -8.04 -6.20
N TYR A 97 -0.19 -8.51 -6.61
CA TYR A 97 -1.39 -7.68 -6.63
C TYR A 97 -1.75 -7.16 -5.24
N ARG A 98 -1.68 -8.01 -4.21
CA ARG A 98 -1.93 -7.60 -2.81
C ARG A 98 -0.93 -6.55 -2.32
N GLN A 99 0.36 -6.71 -2.65
CA GLN A 99 1.38 -5.68 -2.38
C GLN A 99 1.06 -4.36 -3.05
N PHE A 100 0.58 -4.38 -4.31
CA PHE A 100 0.15 -3.17 -5.00
C PHE A 100 -1.02 -2.47 -4.27
N LEU A 101 -1.99 -3.23 -3.76
CA LEU A 101 -3.11 -2.67 -2.99
C LEU A 101 -2.61 -1.98 -1.72
N LEU A 102 -1.78 -2.66 -0.92
CA LEU A 102 -1.20 -2.13 0.31
C LEU A 102 -0.38 -0.87 0.04
N LYS A 103 0.54 -0.91 -0.93
CA LYS A 103 1.37 0.25 -1.32
C LYS A 103 0.50 1.43 -1.80
N SER A 104 -0.61 1.16 -2.50
CA SER A 104 -1.54 2.20 -2.96
C SER A 104 -2.31 2.86 -1.82
N LEU A 105 -2.61 2.09 -0.76
CA LEU A 105 -3.20 2.62 0.48
C LEU A 105 -2.16 3.45 1.27
N THR A 106 -0.91 2.99 1.37
CA THR A 106 0.18 3.71 2.04
C THR A 106 0.59 5.01 1.32
N GLY A 107 0.61 5.01 -0.01
CA GLY A 107 0.97 6.21 -0.78
C GLY A 107 0.03 7.40 -0.56
N ARG A 108 -1.22 7.15 -0.15
CA ARG A 108 -2.23 8.18 0.12
C ARG A 108 -2.12 8.78 1.53
N THR A 109 -1.82 7.98 2.53
CA THR A 109 -1.71 8.48 3.92
C THR A 109 -0.59 9.51 4.08
N VAL A 110 0.47 9.42 3.27
CA VAL A 110 1.59 10.39 3.23
C VAL A 110 1.18 11.72 2.57
N THR A 111 0.37 11.67 1.50
CA THR A 111 -0.11 12.89 0.84
C THR A 111 -1.11 13.64 1.72
N ASP A 112 -1.99 12.92 2.42
CA ASP A 112 -3.01 13.52 3.28
C ASP A 112 -2.37 14.10 4.56
N SER A 113 -1.36 13.44 5.14
CA SER A 113 -0.60 13.96 6.29
C SER A 113 0.20 15.23 5.96
N SER A 114 0.70 15.38 4.73
CA SER A 114 1.46 16.56 4.30
C SER A 114 0.57 17.80 4.11
N VAL A 115 -0.69 17.62 3.72
CA VAL A 115 -1.68 18.70 3.56
C VAL A 115 -2.14 19.23 4.92
N LEU A 116 -2.28 18.36 5.92
CA LEU A 116 -2.65 18.77 7.28
C LEU A 116 -1.55 19.61 7.97
N VAL A 117 -0.26 19.33 7.69
CA VAL A 117 0.87 20.08 8.26
C VAL A 117 1.01 21.49 7.67
N LEU A 118 0.74 21.67 6.37
CA LEU A 118 0.83 22.99 5.74
C LEU A 118 -0.28 23.96 6.22
N ASN A 119 -1.46 23.41 6.54
CA ASN A 119 -2.61 24.18 7.01
C ASN A 119 -2.53 24.55 8.51
N GLN A 120 -1.62 23.96 9.28
CA GLN A 120 -1.36 24.33 10.68
C GLN A 120 -0.37 25.48 10.86
N THR A 121 0.39 25.86 9.83
CA THR A 121 1.41 26.93 9.92
C THR A 121 0.94 28.31 9.43
N VAL A 122 -0.35 28.50 9.14
CA VAL A 122 -0.91 29.82 8.73
C VAL A 122 -2.13 30.21 9.58
N ASN A 123 -2.03 30.08 10.90
CA ASN A 123 -3.00 30.73 11.78
C ASN A 123 -2.32 31.31 13.03
N GLU A 124 -1.67 32.46 12.84
CA GLU A 124 -1.40 33.40 13.93
C GLU A 124 -2.71 34.12 14.30
N PRO A 125 -3.11 34.17 15.58
CA PRO A 125 -4.41 34.68 15.99
C PRO A 125 -4.38 36.20 16.15
N ASN A 126 -4.98 36.94 15.22
CA ASN A 126 -5.32 38.34 15.47
C ASN A 126 -6.76 38.44 16.02
N HIS A 127 -6.80 38.71 17.32
CA HIS A 127 -8.00 39.05 18.09
C HIS A 127 -8.46 40.48 17.75
N SER A 128 -9.68 40.68 17.25
CA SER A 128 -10.60 41.76 17.67
C SER A 128 -11.97 41.77 16.91
N LEU A 129 -12.98 41.22 17.61
CA LEU A 129 -14.33 41.76 17.91
C LEU A 129 -15.33 42.28 16.83
N GLN A 130 -16.56 41.73 16.99
CA GLN A 130 -17.94 42.23 16.68
C GLN A 130 -18.46 42.10 15.24
N GLN A 131 -19.71 41.71 14.93
CA GLN A 131 -20.90 41.20 15.66
C GLN A 131 -21.87 40.62 14.60
N GLU A 132 -22.55 39.52 14.94
CA GLU A 132 -23.88 39.01 14.53
C GLU A 132 -24.52 39.40 13.17
N GLU A 133 -24.87 38.40 12.34
CA GLU A 133 -26.27 38.09 11.99
C GLU A 133 -26.44 36.76 11.22
N GLU A 134 -27.61 36.18 11.39
CA GLU A 134 -28.05 34.79 11.20
C GLU A 134 -28.63 34.56 9.78
N SER A 135 -28.28 33.46 9.09
CA SER A 135 -29.16 32.88 8.05
C SER A 135 -28.80 31.44 7.65
N ALA A 136 -29.70 30.53 8.04
CA ALA A 136 -30.13 29.27 7.44
C ALA A 136 -29.26 28.52 6.40
N GLY A 137 -28.88 27.30 6.79
CA GLY A 137 -29.31 26.08 6.09
C GLY A 137 -28.67 25.76 4.74
N ALA A 138 -27.53 25.08 4.78
CA ALA A 138 -27.17 24.09 3.76
C ALA A 138 -26.35 22.98 4.43
N GLU A 139 -26.85 21.76 4.30
CA GLU A 139 -26.26 20.52 4.79
C GLU A 139 -24.81 20.38 4.30
N ALA A 140 -23.86 20.62 5.20
CA ALA A 140 -22.52 20.09 5.06
C ALA A 140 -22.60 18.59 5.37
N ALA A 141 -23.01 17.80 4.38
CA ALA A 141 -22.89 16.36 4.42
C ALA A 141 -21.40 16.03 4.61
N CYS A 142 -21.10 15.50 5.80
CA CYS A 142 -19.79 15.13 6.29
C CYS A 142 -18.97 14.39 5.23
N ALA A 143 -17.89 15.00 4.76
CA ALA A 143 -16.73 14.22 4.35
C ALA A 143 -16.04 13.76 5.64
N GLU A 144 -16.57 12.71 6.25
CA GLU A 144 -15.76 11.94 7.19
C GLU A 144 -14.64 11.31 6.37
N GLU A 145 -13.49 11.97 6.31
CA GLU A 145 -12.23 11.32 6.00
C GLU A 145 -11.99 10.30 7.10
N GLN A 146 -12.57 9.12 6.90
CA GLN A 146 -12.33 7.96 7.71
C GLN A 146 -10.84 7.66 7.57
N SER A 147 -10.07 8.07 8.57
CA SER A 147 -8.64 7.78 8.67
C SER A 147 -8.51 6.26 8.67
N VAL A 148 -8.14 5.70 7.52
CA VAL A 148 -7.96 4.26 7.37
C VAL A 148 -6.81 3.87 8.28
N ASP A 149 -7.09 2.98 9.23
CA ASP A 149 -6.07 2.41 10.12
C ASP A 149 -5.17 1.45 9.32
N LEU A 150 -4.24 2.02 8.56
CA LEU A 150 -3.36 1.28 7.66
C LEU A 150 -2.45 0.30 8.42
N ALA A 151 -2.12 0.61 9.68
CA ALA A 151 -1.27 -0.23 10.50
C ALA A 151 -1.93 -1.59 10.76
N SER A 152 -3.23 -1.63 11.06
CA SER A 152 -3.95 -2.90 11.27
C SER A 152 -4.01 -3.74 9.99
N TYR A 153 -4.18 -3.15 8.80
CA TYR A 153 -4.15 -3.93 7.55
C TYR A 153 -2.79 -4.56 7.25
N LEU A 154 -1.69 -3.89 7.60
CA LEU A 154 -0.34 -4.45 7.45
C LEU A 154 -0.08 -5.55 8.49
N GLU A 155 -0.57 -5.38 9.71
CA GLU A 155 -0.52 -6.40 10.77
C GLU A 155 -1.33 -7.65 10.40
N GLU A 156 -2.57 -7.47 9.91
CA GLU A 156 -3.40 -8.57 9.39
C GLU A 156 -2.74 -9.30 8.21
N GLU A 157 -2.00 -8.58 7.35
CA GLU A 157 -1.30 -9.19 6.22
C GLU A 157 -0.07 -10.00 6.68
N LEU A 158 0.67 -9.53 7.68
CA LEU A 158 1.78 -10.28 8.29
C LEU A 158 1.29 -11.51 9.05
N GLU A 159 0.14 -11.41 9.73
CA GLU A 159 -0.52 -12.56 10.35
C GLU A 159 -0.93 -13.59 9.29
N LEU A 160 -1.54 -13.15 8.17
CA LEU A 160 -1.84 -14.02 7.03
C LEU A 160 -0.59 -14.69 6.48
N CYS A 161 0.54 -13.97 6.34
CA CYS A 161 1.80 -14.55 5.90
C CYS A 161 2.25 -15.67 6.85
N THR A 162 2.20 -15.41 8.16
CA THR A 162 2.56 -16.37 9.21
C THR A 162 1.71 -17.63 9.12
N GLU A 163 0.39 -17.48 9.05
CA GLU A 163 -0.55 -18.61 8.92
C GLU A 163 -0.26 -19.46 7.69
N LEU A 164 -0.03 -18.83 6.53
CA LEU A 164 0.21 -19.54 5.29
C LEU A 164 1.59 -20.23 5.27
N ILE A 165 2.63 -19.58 5.82
CA ILE A 165 3.98 -20.16 5.92
C ILE A 165 3.96 -21.39 6.83
N GLU A 166 3.19 -21.38 7.91
CA GLU A 166 3.03 -22.54 8.80
C GLU A 166 2.20 -23.66 8.16
N ALA A 167 1.10 -23.31 7.49
CA ALA A 167 0.20 -24.28 6.88
C ALA A 167 0.78 -24.94 5.61
N TYR A 168 1.59 -24.19 4.85
CA TYR A 168 2.12 -24.60 3.55
C TYR A 168 3.64 -24.39 3.48
N PRO A 169 4.43 -25.28 4.09
CA PRO A 169 5.89 -25.16 4.06
C PRO A 169 6.45 -25.36 2.66
N GLY A 170 7.58 -24.70 2.36
CA GLY A 170 8.32 -24.89 1.11
C GLY A 170 7.89 -23.99 -0.05
N HIS A 171 7.07 -22.97 0.20
CA HIS A 171 6.64 -22.01 -0.82
C HIS A 171 7.39 -20.68 -0.72
N GLU A 172 8.35 -20.47 -1.62
CA GLU A 172 9.16 -19.23 -1.72
C GLU A 172 8.29 -17.97 -1.80
N THR A 173 7.17 -18.04 -2.53
CA THR A 173 6.23 -16.94 -2.73
C THR A 173 5.78 -16.31 -1.40
N LEU A 174 5.51 -17.13 -0.38
CA LEU A 174 5.02 -16.66 0.92
C LEU A 174 6.10 -15.88 1.68
N TRP A 175 7.34 -16.38 1.65
CA TRP A 175 8.48 -15.73 2.29
C TRP A 175 8.85 -14.41 1.60
N CYS A 176 8.86 -14.39 0.26
CA CYS A 176 9.07 -13.15 -0.50
C CYS A 176 7.97 -12.12 -0.23
N HIS A 177 6.72 -12.56 -0.11
CA HIS A 177 5.62 -11.67 0.20
C HIS A 177 5.74 -11.08 1.62
N SER A 178 6.07 -11.93 2.61
CA SER A 178 6.31 -11.50 4.01
C SER A 178 7.42 -10.45 4.12
N ASP A 179 8.53 -10.64 3.41
CA ASP A 179 9.66 -9.68 3.33
C ASP A 179 9.17 -8.32 2.86
N GLU A 180 8.48 -8.27 1.72
CA GLU A 180 7.97 -7.02 1.18
C GLU A 180 6.93 -6.36 2.08
N THR A 181 6.04 -7.13 2.72
CA THR A 181 5.01 -6.61 3.63
C THR A 181 5.66 -6.00 4.88
N LEU A 182 6.63 -6.71 5.48
CA LEU A 182 7.37 -6.21 6.63
C LEU A 182 8.15 -4.94 6.27
N ASN A 183 8.82 -4.95 5.11
CA ASN A 183 9.51 -3.77 4.59
C ASN A 183 8.54 -2.57 4.54
N ASN A 184 7.36 -2.71 3.90
CA ASN A 184 6.35 -1.64 3.81
C ASN A 184 5.89 -1.14 5.19
N SER A 185 5.79 -2.01 6.19
CA SER A 185 5.41 -1.64 7.57
C SER A 185 6.45 -0.76 8.29
N HIS A 186 7.71 -0.81 7.86
CA HIS A 186 8.81 -0.04 8.46
C HIS A 186 9.22 1.19 7.67
N HIS A 187 8.49 1.55 6.60
CA HIS A 187 8.77 2.77 5.83
C HIS A 187 8.48 4.02 6.68
N SER A 188 9.53 4.51 7.35
CA SER A 188 9.60 5.88 7.84
C SER A 188 9.95 6.79 6.65
N PRO A 189 9.23 7.91 6.43
CA PRO A 189 9.38 8.75 5.23
C PRO A 189 10.78 9.38 5.05
N ALA A 190 11.67 9.26 6.05
CA ALA A 190 13.01 9.82 6.02
C ALA A 190 14.00 9.13 5.04
N THR A 191 13.72 7.91 4.57
CA THR A 191 14.66 7.15 3.72
C THR A 191 14.35 7.19 2.22
N SER A 192 13.22 7.76 1.78
CA SER A 192 12.87 7.80 0.34
C SER A 192 13.72 8.76 -0.49
N HIS A 193 14.43 9.71 0.14
CA HIS A 193 15.23 10.72 -0.57
C HIS A 193 16.64 10.29 -0.97
N LEU A 194 17.15 9.14 -0.50
CA LEU A 194 18.54 8.74 -0.80
C LEU A 194 18.70 7.81 -2.00
N ALA A 195 17.61 7.25 -2.54
CA ALA A 195 17.67 6.25 -3.61
C ALA A 195 17.58 6.83 -5.04
N GLN A 196 17.45 8.15 -5.21
CA GLN A 196 17.41 8.80 -6.53
C GLN A 196 18.28 10.06 -6.59
N ALA A 197 19.60 9.88 -6.66
CA ALA A 197 20.52 10.83 -7.28
C ALA A 197 21.89 10.15 -7.51
N MET A 198 22.00 9.34 -8.57
CA MET A 198 23.31 8.97 -9.12
C MET A 198 23.26 9.16 -10.64
N ASP A 199 23.88 10.27 -11.08
CA ASP A 199 24.43 10.60 -12.40
C ASP A 199 24.74 12.11 -12.37
N VAL A 200 25.89 12.71 -12.74
CA VAL A 200 27.08 12.37 -13.55
C VAL A 200 28.27 13.24 -13.09
N ASP A 201 29.50 12.80 -13.37
CA ASP A 201 30.84 13.37 -13.17
C ASP A 201 31.05 14.91 -13.17
N GLY A 202 32.03 15.34 -12.36
CA GLY A 202 32.69 16.64 -12.47
C GLY A 202 33.93 16.76 -11.55
N LEU A 203 35.12 16.79 -12.15
CA LEU A 203 36.42 17.05 -11.52
C LEU A 203 36.45 18.34 -10.69
N ASN A 204 37.04 18.32 -9.48
CA ASN A 204 37.99 19.35 -9.03
C ASN A 204 38.75 18.94 -7.76
N GLU A 205 40.07 19.10 -7.74
CA GLU A 205 40.91 18.95 -6.54
C GLU A 205 40.84 20.19 -5.63
N SER A 206 40.96 20.00 -4.30
CA SER A 206 42.05 20.54 -3.45
C SER A 206 41.70 20.61 -1.95
N SER A 207 42.73 20.25 -1.17
CA SER A 207 42.99 20.40 0.28
C SER A 207 42.09 21.27 1.18
N SER A 208 41.77 20.79 2.39
CA SER A 208 42.38 21.25 3.67
C SER A 208 41.61 20.75 4.91
N LYS A 209 42.36 20.69 6.02
CA LYS A 209 42.02 20.24 7.38
C LYS A 209 40.81 20.96 7.97
N GLN A 210 39.99 20.26 8.78
CA GLN A 210 39.60 20.71 10.13
C GLN A 210 38.89 19.55 10.88
N GLY A 211 39.36 19.20 12.07
CA GLY A 211 38.68 18.27 12.96
C GLY A 211 37.48 18.92 13.65
N TYR A 212 36.44 18.14 13.90
CA TYR A 212 35.38 18.49 14.84
C TYR A 212 34.83 17.21 15.50
N THR A 213 35.04 17.11 16.81
CA THR A 213 34.45 16.13 17.70
C THR A 213 33.02 16.55 18.03
N GLN A 214 32.03 15.66 17.83
CA GLN A 214 30.71 15.85 18.42
C GLN A 214 30.26 14.59 19.18
N GLU A 215 29.87 14.85 20.42
CA GLU A 215 29.53 13.91 21.48
C GLU A 215 28.38 12.97 21.09
N THR A 216 28.57 11.66 21.29
CA THR A 216 27.49 10.68 21.24
C THR A 216 26.60 10.81 22.48
N LYS A 217 25.63 11.74 22.44
CA LYS A 217 24.48 11.73 23.36
C LYS A 217 23.45 10.74 22.85
N ARG A 218 23.58 9.52 23.37
CA ARG A 218 22.62 8.41 23.19
C ARG A 218 21.25 8.87 23.70
N LEU A 219 20.36 9.30 22.81
CA LEU A 219 18.96 9.48 23.17
C LEU A 219 18.43 8.13 23.65
N LYS A 220 17.93 8.09 24.89
CA LYS A 220 17.17 6.96 25.42
C LYS A 220 15.98 6.74 24.49
N ARG A 221 16.03 5.63 23.75
CA ARG A 221 14.90 5.12 22.98
C ARG A 221 13.74 4.92 23.96
N ALA A 222 12.62 5.58 23.69
CA ALA A 222 11.37 5.39 24.43
C ALA A 222 10.95 3.90 24.35
N PRO A 223 10.13 3.40 25.28
CA PRO A 223 9.62 2.03 25.20
C PRO A 223 8.90 1.86 23.86
N MET A 224 9.41 0.96 23.02
CA MET A 224 8.75 0.61 21.76
C MET A 224 7.39 0.03 22.14
N GLN A 225 6.32 0.62 21.58
CA GLN A 225 5.00 0.02 21.67
C GLN A 225 5.07 -1.38 21.05
N ASP A 226 4.36 -2.34 21.66
CA ASP A 226 4.20 -3.74 21.24
C ASP A 226 3.46 -3.87 19.88
N SER A 227 3.89 -3.12 18.88
CA SER A 227 3.68 -3.45 17.47
C SER A 227 4.55 -4.67 17.13
N LEU A 228 4.19 -5.43 16.10
CA LEU A 228 4.93 -6.55 15.49
C LEU A 228 6.43 -6.22 15.30
N GLY A 229 7.18 -6.30 16.40
CA GLY A 229 8.56 -5.89 16.43
C GLY A 229 9.43 -6.95 15.78
N PRO A 230 10.65 -6.57 15.38
CA PRO A 230 11.71 -7.51 14.99
C PRO A 230 11.79 -8.78 15.83
N GLU A 231 11.58 -8.65 17.14
CA GLU A 231 11.63 -9.75 18.10
C GLU A 231 10.56 -10.81 17.86
N MET A 232 9.38 -10.43 17.37
CA MET A 232 8.32 -11.40 17.04
C MET A 232 8.68 -12.17 15.77
N GLU A 233 9.18 -11.48 14.74
CA GLU A 233 9.66 -12.09 13.50
C GLU A 233 10.82 -13.07 13.76
N TYR A 234 11.81 -12.70 14.58
CA TYR A 234 12.88 -13.62 14.97
C TYR A 234 12.37 -14.86 15.69
N ARG A 235 11.41 -14.70 16.63
CA ARG A 235 10.79 -15.83 17.33
C ARG A 235 10.03 -16.74 16.37
N PHE A 236 9.32 -16.17 15.40
CA PHE A 236 8.63 -16.93 14.36
C PHE A 236 9.63 -17.75 13.53
N ILE A 237 10.69 -17.12 13.03
CA ILE A 237 11.74 -17.79 12.26
C ILE A 237 12.39 -18.93 13.06
N ASP A 238 12.75 -18.69 14.33
CA ASP A 238 13.35 -19.71 15.19
C ASP A 238 12.38 -20.88 15.46
N LYS A 239 11.08 -20.60 15.60
CA LYS A 239 10.04 -21.64 15.69
C LYS A 239 9.97 -22.47 14.41
N VAL A 240 9.97 -21.82 13.24
CA VAL A 240 9.96 -22.53 11.95
C VAL A 240 11.21 -23.40 11.80
N LEU A 241 12.40 -22.84 12.03
CA LEU A 241 13.67 -23.58 11.89
C LEU A 241 13.82 -24.75 12.87
N SER A 242 13.24 -24.66 14.07
CA SER A 242 13.29 -25.74 15.07
C SER A 242 12.31 -26.87 14.81
N THR A 243 11.24 -26.62 14.05
CA THR A 243 10.16 -27.59 13.81
C THR A 243 10.06 -28.08 12.37
N CYS A 244 10.72 -27.40 11.41
CA CYS A 244 10.61 -27.70 10.00
C CYS A 244 11.21 -29.07 9.65
N ARG A 245 10.48 -29.83 8.83
CA ARG A 245 10.95 -31.06 8.18
C ARG A 245 11.20 -30.87 6.69
N ASP A 246 10.65 -29.81 6.12
CA ASP A 246 10.79 -29.45 4.72
C ASP A 246 12.10 -28.68 4.48
N ALA A 247 12.89 -29.15 3.51
CA ALA A 247 14.21 -28.60 3.25
C ALA A 247 14.15 -27.21 2.61
N ASP A 248 13.15 -26.96 1.75
CA ASP A 248 12.95 -25.67 1.13
C ASP A 248 12.44 -24.64 2.16
N GLN A 249 11.55 -25.04 3.07
CA GLN A 249 11.13 -24.20 4.20
C GLN A 249 12.32 -23.77 5.06
N ALA A 250 13.22 -24.70 5.42
CA ALA A 250 14.42 -24.38 6.18
C ALA A 250 15.33 -23.40 5.42
N ARG A 251 15.48 -23.59 4.11
CA ARG A 251 16.27 -22.73 3.21
C ARG A 251 15.68 -21.32 3.16
N PHE A 252 14.36 -21.19 2.95
CA PHE A 252 13.68 -19.91 2.87
C PHE A 252 13.68 -19.18 4.21
N ALA A 253 13.36 -19.86 5.32
CA ALA A 253 13.44 -19.28 6.66
C ALA A 253 14.85 -18.78 7.01
N THR A 254 15.89 -19.52 6.60
CA THR A 254 17.29 -19.09 6.79
C THR A 254 17.63 -17.87 5.94
N ALA A 255 17.17 -17.83 4.69
CA ALA A 255 17.36 -16.68 3.80
C ALA A 255 16.65 -15.43 4.34
N TYR A 256 15.39 -15.58 4.75
CA TYR A 256 14.59 -14.53 5.37
C TYR A 256 15.24 -14.01 6.65
N ARG A 257 15.78 -14.88 7.51
CA ARG A 257 16.56 -14.45 8.70
C ARG A 257 17.75 -13.58 8.34
N LYS A 258 18.53 -13.96 7.31
CA LYS A 258 19.69 -13.18 6.87
C LYS A 258 19.28 -11.83 6.32
N TRP A 259 18.19 -11.79 5.56
CA TRP A 259 17.59 -10.55 5.09
C TRP A 259 17.18 -9.68 6.29
N LEU A 260 16.44 -10.22 7.26
CA LEU A 260 15.96 -9.48 8.44
C LEU A 260 17.10 -8.87 9.26
N VAL A 261 18.22 -9.58 9.42
CA VAL A 261 19.43 -9.04 10.06
C VAL A 261 19.97 -7.84 9.28
N THR A 262 20.07 -7.96 7.96
CA THR A 262 20.54 -6.88 7.08
C THR A 262 19.58 -5.68 7.09
N PHE A 263 18.28 -5.96 7.18
CA PHE A 263 17.21 -4.98 7.20
C PHE A 263 17.21 -4.14 8.49
N LEU A 264 17.56 -4.74 9.62
CA LEU A 264 17.50 -4.09 10.94
C LEU A 264 18.82 -3.52 11.47
N GLY A 265 19.97 -4.00 10.97
CA GLY A 265 21.32 -3.52 11.34
C GLY A 265 22.06 -4.41 12.32
#